data_AF-A0A937B1M5-F1
#
_entry.id   AF-A0A937B1M5-F1
#
_cell.length_a   1.000
_cell.length_b   1.000
_cell.length_c   1.000
_cell.angle_alpha   90.00
_cell.angle_beta   90.00
_cell.angle_gamma   90.00
#
_symmetry.space_group_name_H-M   'P 1'
#
loop_
_entity.id
_entity.type
_entity.pdbx_description
1 polymer ?
#
loop_
_entity_poly.entity_id
_entity_poly.type
_entity_poly.pdbx_seq_one_letter_code
_entity_poly.pdbx_strand_id
1 'polypeptide(L)'
;MRSLLYVLLFLLFAANTHAQDTTVRIDNQSFTLAEVVVRNNFDYRRLLNQIKEDTTFYKAFRNLRILEFTSYNDIKMLNRKGGVDASLYSKTRQNRSNGCRTIDGLEEKATGDFNDRKG
;
A
#
# COMPACT_ATOMS: atom_id res chain seq x y z
N MET A 1 11.66 -5.96 54.82
CA MET A 1 11.56 -4.82 53.87
C MET A 1 11.98 -5.20 52.45
N ARG A 2 13.13 -5.85 52.22
CA ARG A 2 13.57 -6.28 50.86
C ARG A 2 12.57 -7.21 50.15
N SER A 3 11.98 -8.18 50.85
CA SER A 3 10.97 -9.10 50.28
C SER A 3 9.69 -8.38 49.81
N LEU A 4 9.28 -7.30 50.48
CA LEU A 4 8.10 -6.52 50.07
C LEU A 4 8.37 -5.75 48.78
N LEU A 5 9.60 -5.28 48.60
CA LEU A 5 10.04 -4.57 47.39
C LEU A 5 9.99 -5.47 46.16
N TYR A 6 10.39 -6.75 46.29
CA TYR A 6 10.33 -7.71 45.19
C TYR A 6 8.90 -8.08 44.79
N VAL A 7 7.98 -8.18 45.76
CA VAL A 7 6.56 -8.43 45.49
C VAL A 7 5.91 -7.24 44.77
N LEU A 8 6.25 -6.01 45.18
CA LEU A 8 5.75 -4.79 44.53
C LEU A 8 6.29 -4.65 43.09
N LEU A 9 7.56 -5.02 42.86
CA LEU A 9 8.18 -5.01 41.53
C LEU A 9 7.55 -6.06 40.59
N PHE A 10 7.14 -7.21 41.13
CA PHE A 10 6.49 -8.27 40.36
C PHE A 10 5.05 -7.89 39.95
N LEU A 11 4.33 -7.16 40.81
CA LEU A 11 2.99 -6.64 40.51
C LEU A 11 2.99 -5.60 39.38
N LEU A 12 4.06 -4.82 39.23
CA LEU A 12 4.20 -3.85 38.11
C LEU A 12 4.43 -4.55 36.76
N PHE A 13 5.01 -5.75 36.75
CA PHE A 13 5.26 -6.52 35.53
C PHE A 13 4.03 -7.30 35.03
N ALA A 14 3.03 -7.52 35.89
CA ALA A 14 1.79 -8.22 35.55
C ALA A 14 0.69 -7.29 34.99
N ALA A 15 1.00 -6.01 34.74
CA ALA A 15 0.06 -5.09 34.14
C ALA A 15 -0.24 -5.52 32.68
N ASN A 16 -1.50 -5.87 32.40
CA ASN A 16 -1.95 -6.20 31.06
C ASN A 16 -1.78 -4.98 30.14
N THR A 17 -0.90 -5.10 29.15
CA THR A 17 -0.82 -4.13 28.07
C THR A 17 -1.98 -4.38 27.12
N HIS A 18 -2.93 -3.45 27.04
CA HIS A 18 -3.93 -3.51 25.99
C HIS A 18 -3.27 -3.21 24.65
N ALA A 19 -3.08 -4.23 23.82
CA ALA A 19 -2.84 -4.00 22.40
C ALA A 19 -4.13 -3.40 21.81
N GLN A 20 -4.04 -2.15 21.36
CA GLN A 20 -5.20 -1.48 20.76
C GLN A 20 -5.40 -2.03 19.35
N ASP A 21 -6.56 -2.65 19.13
CA ASP A 21 -6.96 -3.17 17.84
C ASP A 21 -7.25 -2.00 16.88
N THR A 22 -6.52 -1.95 15.76
CA THR A 22 -6.69 -0.97 14.70
C THR A 22 -7.80 -1.34 13.71
N THR A 23 -8.51 -2.44 13.96
CA THR A 23 -9.58 -2.96 13.10
C THR A 23 -10.89 -2.23 13.38
N VAL A 24 -11.44 -1.59 12.35
CA VAL A 24 -12.72 -0.88 12.38
C VAL A 24 -13.73 -1.62 11.51
N ARG A 25 -14.94 -1.85 12.03
CA ARG A 25 -16.03 -2.50 11.28
C ARG A 25 -17.01 -1.46 10.73
N ILE A 26 -17.24 -1.48 9.43
CA ILE A 26 -18.17 -0.57 8.71
C ILE A 26 -18.95 -1.40 7.70
N ASP A 27 -20.28 -1.28 7.70
CA ASP A 27 -21.17 -1.96 6.73
C ASP A 27 -20.86 -3.47 6.58
N ASN A 28 -20.64 -4.14 7.70
CA ASN A 28 -20.28 -5.57 7.80
C ASN A 28 -18.89 -5.96 7.23
N GLN A 29 -18.06 -4.99 6.84
CA GLN A 29 -16.67 -5.17 6.40
C GLN A 29 -15.70 -4.68 7.48
N SER A 30 -14.56 -5.35 7.60
CA SER A 30 -13.49 -4.97 8.54
C SER A 30 -12.34 -4.29 7.80
N PHE A 31 -11.94 -3.12 8.27
CA PHE A 31 -10.84 -2.33 7.73
C PHE A 31 -9.76 -2.16 8.79
N THR A 32 -8.50 -2.30 8.41
CA THR A 32 -7.37 -1.96 9.28
C THR A 32 -6.93 -0.54 8.95
N LEU A 33 -7.09 0.38 9.90
CA LEU A 33 -6.66 1.78 9.74
C LEU A 33 -5.29 1.99 10.39
N ALA A 34 -4.55 2.99 9.92
CA ALA A 34 -3.32 3.39 10.60
C ALA A 34 -3.65 3.88 12.02
N GLU A 35 -2.82 3.54 13.00
CA GLU A 35 -3.02 3.85 14.43
C GLU A 35 -3.22 5.36 14.68
N VAL A 36 -2.49 6.22 13.95
CA VAL A 36 -2.62 7.69 13.99
C VAL A 36 -4.03 8.18 13.63
N VAL A 37 -4.72 7.46 12.72
CA VAL A 37 -6.08 7.79 12.29
C VAL A 37 -7.07 7.40 13.39
N VAL A 38 -6.89 6.23 14.02
CA VAL A 38 -7.78 5.74 15.08
C VAL A 38 -7.70 6.61 16.35
N ARG A 39 -6.50 7.07 16.72
CA ARG A 39 -6.26 7.79 17.98
C ARG A 39 -6.68 9.25 18.00
N ASN A 40 -6.85 9.88 16.85
CA ASN A 40 -7.13 11.33 16.76
C ASN A 40 -8.63 11.68 16.74
N ASN A 41 -9.52 10.75 17.10
CA ASN A 41 -10.97 10.91 16.93
C ASN A 41 -11.33 11.34 15.49
N PHE A 42 -10.56 10.82 14.53
CA PHE A 42 -10.70 11.16 13.12
C PHE A 42 -12.00 10.55 12.61
N ASP A 43 -12.86 11.38 12.03
CA ASP A 43 -14.14 10.93 11.47
C ASP A 43 -13.91 10.20 10.14
N TYR A 44 -13.46 8.94 10.26
CA TYR A 44 -13.21 8.06 9.14
C TYR A 44 -14.47 7.78 8.33
N ARG A 45 -15.68 7.88 8.92
CA ARG A 45 -16.95 7.74 8.20
C ARG A 45 -17.16 8.92 7.27
N ARG A 46 -16.90 10.15 7.75
CA ARG A 46 -16.90 11.35 6.91
C ARG A 46 -15.84 11.29 5.83
N LEU A 47 -14.62 10.82 6.13
CA LEU A 47 -13.59 10.63 5.10
C LEU A 47 -14.05 9.63 4.04
N LEU A 48 -14.60 8.47 4.43
CA LEU A 48 -15.07 7.46 3.49
C LEU A 48 -16.24 7.97 2.65
N ASN A 49 -17.18 8.71 3.25
CA ASN A 49 -18.26 9.36 2.52
C ASN A 49 -17.71 10.42 1.57
N GLN A 50 -16.72 11.21 2.00
CA GLN A 50 -16.05 12.16 1.13
C GLN A 50 -15.36 11.43 -0.03
N ILE A 51 -14.64 10.32 0.19
CA ILE A 51 -14.04 9.52 -0.88
C ILE A 51 -15.10 8.96 -1.85
N LYS A 52 -16.26 8.53 -1.33
CA LYS A 52 -17.38 8.02 -2.14
C LYS A 52 -18.01 9.11 -3.01
N GLU A 53 -18.23 10.30 -2.46
CA GLU A 53 -18.85 11.44 -3.16
C GLU A 53 -17.83 12.23 -4.00
N ASP A 54 -16.54 12.14 -3.67
CA ASP A 54 -15.49 12.90 -4.32
C ASP A 54 -15.12 12.26 -5.67
N THR A 55 -15.63 12.90 -6.72
CA THR A 55 -15.30 12.53 -8.10
C THR A 55 -13.84 12.78 -8.47
N THR A 56 -13.03 13.49 -7.68
CA THR A 56 -11.62 13.78 -8.00
C THR A 56 -10.77 12.52 -7.98
N PHE A 57 -11.02 11.59 -7.05
CA PHE A 57 -10.37 10.28 -7.04
C PHE A 57 -10.71 9.53 -8.34
N TYR A 58 -12.00 9.46 -8.68
CA TYR A 58 -12.45 8.90 -9.95
C TYR A 58 -11.87 9.63 -11.18
N LYS A 59 -11.72 10.97 -11.14
CA LYS A 59 -11.06 11.77 -12.18
C LYS A 59 -9.59 11.42 -12.31
N ALA A 60 -8.87 11.14 -11.22
CA ALA A 60 -7.47 10.73 -11.27
C ALA A 60 -7.29 9.38 -12.03
N PHE A 61 -8.13 8.38 -11.74
CA PHE A 61 -8.11 7.12 -12.52
C PHE A 61 -8.59 7.32 -13.95
N ARG A 62 -9.61 8.16 -14.16
CA ARG A 62 -10.06 8.53 -15.51
C ARG A 62 -8.92 9.18 -16.29
N ASN A 63 -8.14 10.07 -15.66
CA ASN A 63 -6.99 10.77 -16.25
C ASN A 63 -5.94 9.80 -16.78
N LEU A 64 -5.63 8.72 -16.06
CA LEU A 64 -4.74 7.66 -16.58
C LEU A 64 -5.29 7.02 -17.87
N ARG A 65 -6.60 7.03 -18.08
CA ARG A 65 -7.22 6.51 -19.31
C ARG A 65 -7.34 7.57 -20.42
N ILE A 66 -7.34 8.86 -20.08
CA ILE A 66 -7.62 9.95 -21.04
C ILE A 66 -6.42 10.84 -21.37
N LEU A 67 -5.36 10.84 -20.56
CA LEU A 67 -4.17 11.64 -20.81
C LEU A 67 -3.04 10.77 -21.35
N GLU A 68 -2.13 11.43 -22.06
CA GLU A 68 -0.83 10.87 -22.40
C GLU A 68 0.06 10.90 -21.16
N PHE A 69 0.80 9.84 -20.92
CA PHE A 69 1.72 9.77 -19.79
C PHE A 69 2.88 8.84 -20.08
N THR A 70 3.98 9.03 -19.34
CA THR A 70 5.11 8.10 -19.33
C THR A 70 5.06 7.30 -18.04
N SER A 71 5.14 5.97 -18.15
CA SER A 71 5.17 5.05 -17.03
C SER A 71 6.58 4.54 -16.80
N TYR A 72 6.97 4.45 -15.53
CA TYR A 72 8.20 3.81 -15.08
C TYR A 72 7.82 2.66 -14.16
N ASN A 73 8.17 1.43 -14.54
CA ASN A 73 7.93 0.23 -13.75
C ASN A 73 9.28 -0.31 -13.25
N ASP A 74 9.37 -0.60 -11.95
CA ASP A 74 10.51 -1.30 -11.34
C ASP A 74 9.93 -2.47 -10.54
N ILE A 75 10.02 -3.67 -11.10
CA ILE A 75 9.49 -4.92 -10.54
C ILE A 75 10.66 -5.74 -10.05
N LYS A 76 10.61 -6.19 -8.79
CA LYS A 76 11.65 -7.03 -8.17
C LYS A 76 11.03 -8.27 -7.58
N MET A 77 11.54 -9.44 -7.97
CA MET A 77 11.20 -10.72 -7.36
C MET A 77 12.24 -11.05 -6.30
N LEU A 78 11.78 -11.27 -5.07
CA LEU A 78 12.65 -11.50 -3.93
C LEU A 78 12.69 -12.99 -3.55
N ASN A 79 13.87 -13.49 -3.20
CA ASN A 79 13.99 -14.81 -2.56
C ASN A 79 13.57 -14.78 -1.08
N ARG A 80 13.54 -15.96 -0.47
CA ARG A 80 13.26 -16.15 0.96
C ARG A 80 14.21 -15.39 1.90
N LYS A 81 15.41 -15.02 1.43
CA LYS A 81 16.40 -14.26 2.21
C LYS A 81 16.30 -12.74 1.95
N GLY A 82 15.35 -12.29 1.12
CA GLY A 82 15.15 -10.88 0.78
C GLY A 82 16.06 -10.33 -0.33
N GLY A 83 16.88 -11.16 -0.97
CA GLY A 83 17.67 -10.77 -2.14
C GLY A 83 16.84 -10.79 -3.43
N VAL A 84 17.29 -10.08 -4.47
CA VAL A 84 16.61 -10.01 -5.78
C VAL A 84 17.02 -11.21 -6.64
N ASP A 85 16.06 -12.06 -7.00
CA ASP A 85 16.27 -13.22 -7.90
C ASP A 85 16.06 -12.84 -9.37
N ALA A 86 15.10 -11.94 -9.63
CA ALA A 86 14.81 -11.42 -10.97
C ALA A 86 14.24 -10.01 -10.86
N SER A 87 14.44 -9.19 -11.89
CA SER A 87 13.85 -7.84 -11.93
C SER A 87 13.47 -7.41 -13.34
N LEU A 88 12.51 -6.52 -13.44
CA LEU A 88 12.17 -5.80 -14.65
C LEU A 88 12.09 -4.32 -14.37
N TYR A 89 12.93 -3.55 -15.04
CA TYR A 89 12.73 -2.13 -15.19
C TYR A 89 12.18 -1.86 -16.59
N SER A 90 11.06 -1.15 -16.69
CA SER A 90 10.50 -0.76 -17.99
C SER A 90 10.02 0.69 -17.99
N LYS A 91 10.28 1.38 -19.10
CA LYS A 91 9.80 2.73 -19.38
C LYS A 91 8.92 2.69 -20.60
N THR A 92 7.66 3.07 -20.44
CA THR A 92 6.69 3.10 -21.53
C THR A 92 6.09 4.49 -21.68
N ARG A 93 5.65 4.83 -22.88
CA ARG A 93 4.88 6.06 -23.13
C ARG A 93 3.53 5.70 -23.71
N GLN A 94 2.47 6.10 -23.03
CA GLN A 94 1.12 6.01 -23.56
C GLN A 94 0.84 7.26 -24.40
N ASN A 95 0.63 7.08 -25.69
CA ASN A 95 0.16 8.13 -26.58
C ASN A 95 -1.35 8.02 -26.77
N ARG A 96 -2.00 9.15 -27.00
CA ARG A 96 -3.43 9.24 -27.20
C ARG A 96 -3.74 10.25 -28.30
N SER A 97 -4.12 9.72 -29.46
CA SER A 97 -4.50 10.51 -30.61
C SER A 97 -5.81 10.00 -31.20
N ASN A 98 -6.73 10.92 -31.54
CA ASN A 98 -8.02 10.60 -32.16
C ASN A 98 -8.86 9.56 -31.38
N GLY A 99 -8.77 9.56 -30.04
CA GLY A 99 -9.48 8.60 -29.19
C GLY A 99 -8.84 7.21 -29.11
N CYS A 100 -7.84 6.92 -29.95
CA CYS A 100 -7.03 5.70 -29.90
C CYS A 100 -5.91 5.82 -28.87
N ARG A 101 -5.49 4.68 -28.34
CA ARG A 101 -4.42 4.57 -27.34
C ARG A 101 -3.34 3.63 -27.85
N THR A 102 -2.10 4.11 -27.89
CA THR A 102 -0.93 3.29 -28.22
C THR A 102 0.09 3.36 -27.09
N ILE A 103 0.95 2.35 -26.99
CA ILE A 103 2.00 2.27 -25.99
C ILE A 103 3.31 2.04 -26.73
N ASP A 104 4.28 2.93 -26.49
CA ASP A 104 5.65 2.79 -26.96
C ASP A 104 6.52 2.21 -25.82
N GLY A 105 7.26 1.14 -26.10
CA GLY A 105 8.32 0.65 -25.21
C GLY A 105 9.59 1.46 -25.43
N LEU A 106 9.95 2.33 -24.48
CA LEU A 106 11.11 3.22 -24.58
C LEU A 106 12.40 2.59 -24.05
N GLU A 107 12.29 1.84 -22.95
CA GLU A 107 13.40 1.17 -22.32
C GLU A 107 12.89 -0.07 -21.58
N GLU A 108 13.64 -1.16 -21.67
CA GLU A 108 13.36 -2.37 -20.90
C GLU A 108 14.67 -3.03 -20.48
N LYS A 109 14.77 -3.38 -19.21
CA LYS A 109 15.93 -4.05 -18.61
C LYS A 109 15.41 -5.16 -17.71
N ALA A 110 15.59 -6.40 -18.15
CA ALA A 110 15.29 -7.59 -17.36
C ALA A 110 16.58 -8.18 -16.77
N THR A 111 16.51 -8.70 -15.55
CA THR A 111 17.59 -9.46 -14.90
C THR A 111 17.05 -10.76 -14.32
N GLY A 112 17.91 -11.77 -14.20
CA GLY A 112 17.51 -13.10 -13.76
C GLY A 112 16.61 -13.81 -14.76
N ASP A 113 15.78 -14.73 -14.26
CA ASP A 113 14.79 -15.47 -15.05
C ASP A 113 13.43 -14.74 -15.05
N PHE A 114 13.45 -13.46 -15.46
CA PHE A 114 12.23 -12.64 -15.48
C PHE A 114 11.32 -12.98 -16.67
N ASN A 115 11.90 -13.26 -17.83
CA ASN A 115 11.20 -13.66 -19.05
C ASN A 115 11.53 -15.12 -19.36
N ASP A 116 10.55 -15.89 -19.83
CA ASP A 116 10.78 -17.28 -20.23
C ASP A 116 11.37 -17.36 -21.66
N ARG A 117 11.63 -18.58 -22.14
CA ARG A 117 12.18 -18.80 -23.50
C ARG A 117 11.27 -18.32 -24.64
N LYS A 118 10.00 -18.04 -24.39
CA LYS A 118 9.01 -17.59 -25.37
C LYS A 118 8.77 -16.08 -25.31
N GLY A 119 9.33 -15.39 -24.32
CA GLY A 119 9.09 -13.97 -24.07
C GLY A 119 7.96 -13.77 -23.07
#